data_AF-R7I7R5-F1
#
_entry.id   AF-R7I7R5-F1
#
_cell.length_a   1.000
_cell.length_b   1.000
_cell.length_c   1.000
_cell.angle_alpha   90.00
_cell.angle_beta   90.00
_cell.angle_gamma   90.00
#
_symmetry.space_group_name_H-M   'P 1'
#
loop_
_entity.id
_entity.type
_entity.pdbx_description
1 polymer ?
#
loop_
_entity_poly.entity_id
_entity_poly.type
_entity_poly.pdbx_seq_one_letter_code
_entity_poly.pdbx_strand_id
1 'polypeptide(L)'
;MAEYKLGITCIQTMTEDVNEQIHLLSRKVLELHQAMDRLQAEWEGEGYATFVSEVEKDMRRLERLLSNLKIICQYEKNAEREYTSCEKKVANYVNEL
;
A
#
# COMPACT_ATOMS: atom_id res chain seq x y z
N MET A 1 -17.37 7.62 -23.27
CA MET A 1 -17.65 8.02 -21.87
C MET A 1 -17.87 6.84 -20.94
N ALA A 2 -18.70 5.84 -21.29
CA ALA A 2 -18.95 4.67 -20.42
C ALA A 2 -17.71 3.80 -20.13
N GLU A 3 -16.86 3.54 -21.13
CA GLU A 3 -15.64 2.70 -20.99
C GLU A 3 -14.59 3.31 -20.04
N TYR A 4 -14.48 4.64 -20.04
CA TYR A 4 -13.56 5.36 -19.17
C TYR A 4 -14.00 5.34 -17.70
N LYS A 5 -15.32 5.48 -17.44
CA LYS A 5 -15.90 5.31 -16.10
C LYS A 5 -15.66 3.90 -15.55
N LEU A 6 -15.82 2.87 -16.40
CA LEU A 6 -15.47 1.48 -16.06
C LEU A 6 -13.99 1.34 -15.68
N GLY A 7 -13.08 1.99 -16.43
CA GLY A 7 -11.65 2.02 -16.10
C GLY A 7 -11.36 2.65 -14.74
N ILE A 8 -11.99 3.79 -14.42
CA ILE A 8 -11.83 4.47 -13.13
C ILE A 8 -12.35 3.58 -11.98
N THR A 9 -13.52 2.98 -12.12
CA THR A 9 -14.07 2.09 -11.08
C THR A 9 -13.19 0.86 -10.85
N CYS A 10 -12.62 0.28 -11.90
CA CYS A 10 -11.66 -0.81 -11.76
C CYS A 10 -10.41 -0.39 -10.96
N ILE A 11 -9.85 0.77 -11.26
CA ILE A 11 -8.69 1.32 -10.54
C ILE A 11 -9.02 1.60 -9.06
N GLN A 12 -10.23 2.08 -8.76
CA GLN A 12 -10.70 2.29 -7.38
C GLN A 12 -10.71 0.98 -6.59
N THR A 13 -11.38 -0.04 -7.12
CA THR A 13 -11.46 -1.36 -6.47
C THR A 13 -10.08 -1.97 -6.27
N MET A 14 -9.22 -1.92 -7.30
CA MET A 14 -7.84 -2.41 -7.16
C MET A 14 -7.04 -1.63 -6.10
N THR A 15 -7.24 -0.32 -6.01
CA THR A 15 -6.58 0.53 -5.00
C THR A 15 -7.07 0.22 -3.59
N GLU A 16 -8.35 -0.08 -3.41
CA GLU A 16 -8.94 -0.50 -2.14
C GLU A 16 -8.39 -1.87 -1.72
N ASP A 17 -8.42 -2.86 -2.61
CA ASP A 17 -7.87 -4.19 -2.37
C ASP A 17 -6.39 -4.12 -1.96
N VAL A 18 -5.58 -3.34 -2.69
CA VAL A 18 -4.16 -3.15 -2.37
C VAL A 18 -4.00 -2.48 -1.00
N ASN A 19 -4.83 -1.49 -0.64
CA ASN A 19 -4.77 -0.87 0.68
C ASN A 19 -5.12 -1.86 1.80
N GLU A 20 -6.12 -2.71 1.62
CA GLU A 20 -6.45 -3.76 2.59
C GLU A 20 -5.29 -4.73 2.78
N GLN A 21 -4.65 -5.16 1.68
CA GLN A 21 -3.47 -6.03 1.74
C GLN A 21 -2.29 -5.34 2.41
N ILE A 22 -2.07 -4.05 2.16
CA ILE A 22 -1.05 -3.23 2.86
C ILE A 22 -1.33 -3.21 4.37
N HIS A 23 -2.58 -3.02 4.78
CA HIS A 23 -2.96 -3.01 6.20
C HIS A 23 -2.73 -4.37 6.86
N LEU A 24 -3.09 -5.45 6.18
CA LEU A 24 -2.87 -6.81 6.66
C LEU A 24 -1.38 -7.10 6.83
N LEU A 25 -0.56 -6.80 5.81
CA LEU A 25 0.89 -6.99 5.85
C LEU A 25 1.55 -6.14 6.94
N SER A 26 1.14 -4.88 7.11
CA SER A 26 1.64 -4.02 8.17
C SER A 26 1.39 -4.62 9.56
N ARG A 27 0.21 -5.20 9.76
CA ARG A 27 -0.12 -5.90 11.01
C ARG A 27 0.75 -7.13 11.22
N LYS A 28 1.01 -7.92 10.17
CA LYS A 28 1.88 -9.09 10.24
C LYS A 28 3.35 -8.75 10.55
N VAL A 29 3.86 -7.65 10.01
CA VAL A 29 5.19 -7.13 10.35
C VAL A 29 5.26 -6.71 11.83
N LEU A 30 4.21 -6.08 12.37
CA LEU A 30 4.14 -5.74 13.77
C LEU A 30 4.08 -6.99 14.67
N GLU A 31 3.24 -7.97 14.32
CA GLU A 31 3.14 -9.25 15.04
C GLU A 31 4.49 -9.98 15.07
N LEU A 32 5.26 -9.92 13.96
CA LEU A 32 6.59 -10.50 13.87
C LEU A 32 7.60 -9.75 14.76
N HIS A 33 7.57 -8.42 14.84
CA HIS A 33 8.41 -7.66 15.79
C HIS A 33 8.13 -8.12 17.22
N GLN A 34 6.86 -8.20 17.60
CA GLN A 34 6.45 -8.63 18.94
C GLN A 34 6.81 -10.09 19.25
N ALA A 35 6.89 -10.96 18.23
CA ALA A 35 7.36 -12.32 18.40
C ALA A 35 8.88 -12.36 18.62
N MET A 36 9.63 -11.54 17.88
CA MET A 36 11.09 -11.41 18.03
C MET A 36 11.48 -10.84 19.40
N ASP A 37 10.77 -9.83 19.89
CA ASP A 37 10.99 -9.25 21.22
C ASP A 37 10.78 -10.28 22.34
N ARG A 38 9.79 -11.16 22.18
CA ARG A 38 9.54 -12.26 23.12
C ARG A 38 10.62 -13.33 23.04
N LEU A 39 11.04 -13.67 21.81
CA LEU A 39 12.10 -14.65 21.58
C LEU A 39 13.44 -14.17 22.19
N GLN A 40 13.69 -12.86 22.21
CA GLN A 40 14.86 -12.27 22.86
C GLN A 40 14.97 -12.62 24.34
N ALA A 41 13.84 -12.68 25.04
CA ALA A 41 13.81 -12.93 26.47
C ALA A 41 14.13 -14.39 26.82
N GLU A 42 14.04 -15.31 25.85
CA GLU A 42 14.14 -16.76 26.05
C GLU A 42 15.37 -17.39 25.38
N TRP A 43 15.99 -16.69 24.42
CA TRP A 43 17.08 -17.23 23.62
C TRP A 43 18.28 -16.29 23.56
N GLU A 44 19.35 -16.64 24.26
CA GLU A 44 20.65 -15.94 24.21
C GLU A 44 21.68 -16.74 23.39
N GLY A 45 22.59 -16.04 22.68
CA GLY A 45 23.74 -16.62 21.96
C GLY A 45 23.95 -16.07 20.53
N GLU A 46 25.08 -16.40 19.90
CA GLU A 46 25.43 -15.94 18.53
C GLU A 46 24.43 -16.37 17.44
N GLY A 47 23.80 -17.54 17.61
CA GLY A 47 22.75 -18.02 16.72
C GLY A 47 21.49 -17.14 16.75
N TYR A 48 21.14 -16.64 17.94
CA TYR A 48 20.04 -15.69 18.11
C TYR A 48 20.35 -14.35 17.45
N ALA A 49 21.54 -13.79 17.67
CA ALA A 49 21.96 -12.52 17.07
C ALA A 49 21.93 -12.56 15.52
N THR A 50 22.38 -13.68 14.94
CA THR A 50 22.36 -13.88 13.49
C THR A 50 20.92 -13.97 12.96
N PHE A 51 20.07 -14.73 13.64
CA PHE A 51 18.65 -14.87 13.28
C PHE A 51 17.91 -13.53 13.34
N VAL A 52 18.09 -12.76 14.42
CA VAL A 52 17.50 -11.41 14.58
C VAL A 52 17.92 -10.49 13.44
N SER A 53 19.21 -10.46 13.11
CA SER A 53 19.72 -9.62 12.03
C SER A 53 19.05 -9.92 10.68
N GLU A 54 18.89 -11.20 10.33
CA GLU A 54 18.23 -11.58 9.07
C GLU A 54 16.75 -11.25 9.07
N VAL A 55 16.04 -11.55 10.17
CA VAL A 55 14.61 -11.22 10.30
C VAL A 55 14.39 -9.72 10.19
N GLU A 56 15.17 -8.89 10.89
CA GLU A 56 15.06 -7.42 10.78
C GLU A 56 15.34 -6.90 9.36
N LYS A 57 16.30 -7.50 8.63
CA LYS A 57 16.56 -7.11 7.23
C LYS A 57 15.33 -7.35 6.37
N ASP A 58 14.67 -8.48 6.55
CA ASP A 58 13.47 -8.82 5.79
C ASP A 58 12.27 -7.95 6.19
N MET A 59 12.14 -7.60 7.46
CA MET A 59 11.13 -6.65 7.95
C MET A 59 11.32 -5.26 7.33
N ARG A 60 12.56 -4.75 7.31
CA ARG A 60 12.88 -3.48 6.62
C ARG A 60 12.63 -3.54 5.12
N ARG A 61 12.78 -4.71 4.48
CA ARG A 61 12.41 -4.89 3.05
C ARG A 61 10.90 -4.82 2.88
N LEU A 62 10.13 -5.49 3.74
CA LEU A 62 8.66 -5.45 3.72
C LEU A 62 8.13 -4.03 3.96
N GLU A 63 8.68 -3.29 4.93
CA GLU A 63 8.30 -1.90 5.19
C GLU A 63 8.54 -0.98 3.98
N ARG A 64 9.67 -1.15 3.28
CA ARG A 64 9.94 -0.42 2.03
C ARG A 64 8.95 -0.77 0.93
N LEU A 65 8.62 -2.05 0.76
CA LEU A 65 7.61 -2.49 -0.20
C LEU A 65 6.24 -1.86 0.13
N LEU A 66 5.84 -1.87 1.40
CA LEU A 66 4.59 -1.25 1.85
C LEU A 66 4.58 0.26 1.59
N SER A 67 5.70 0.95 1.84
CA SER A 67 5.83 2.38 1.53
C SER A 67 5.66 2.65 0.03
N ASN A 68 6.30 1.85 -0.83
CA ASN A 68 6.19 2.00 -2.28
C ASN A 68 4.77 1.75 -2.77
N LEU A 69 4.10 0.72 -2.25
CA LEU A 69 2.71 0.43 -2.60
C LEU A 69 1.76 1.57 -2.19
N LYS A 70 1.98 2.17 -1.01
CA LYS A 70 1.21 3.36 -0.58
C LYS A 70 1.39 4.55 -1.52
N ILE A 71 2.62 4.78 -2.02
CA ILE A 71 2.90 5.85 -3.00
C ILE A 71 2.14 5.59 -4.29
N ILE A 72 2.13 4.36 -4.78
CA ILE A 72 1.38 3.97 -6.00
C ILE A 72 -0.12 4.20 -5.79
N CYS A 73 -0.70 3.73 -4.67
CA CYS A 73 -2.11 3.98 -4.36
C CYS A 73 -2.44 5.48 -4.27
N GLN A 74 -1.52 6.30 -3.77
CA GLN A 74 -1.72 7.74 -3.70
C GLN A 74 -1.68 8.39 -5.08
N TYR A 75 -0.79 7.92 -5.96
CA TYR A 75 -0.72 8.37 -7.34
C TYR A 75 -2.03 8.09 -8.08
N GLU A 76 -2.56 6.86 -7.98
CA GLU A 76 -3.83 6.47 -8.62
C GLU A 76 -5.01 7.35 -8.14
N LYS A 77 -5.11 7.62 -6.83
CA LYS A 77 -6.11 8.54 -6.27
C LYS A 77 -5.99 9.97 -6.79
N ASN A 78 -4.77 10.44 -7.05
CA ASN A 78 -4.56 11.77 -7.61
C ASN A 78 -4.94 11.81 -9.09
N ALA A 79 -4.52 10.80 -9.86
CA ALA A 79 -4.89 10.67 -11.26
C ALA A 79 -6.41 10.67 -11.44
N GLU A 80 -7.14 9.89 -10.63
CA GLU A 80 -8.61 9.88 -10.61
C GLU A 80 -9.21 11.28 -10.44
N ARG A 81 -8.70 12.08 -9.50
CA ARG A 81 -9.20 13.45 -9.25
C ARG A 81 -8.98 14.36 -10.44
N GLU A 82 -7.81 14.30 -11.05
CA GLU A 82 -7.47 15.11 -12.23
C GLU A 82 -8.39 14.75 -13.41
N TYR A 83 -8.58 13.46 -13.61
CA TYR A 83 -9.44 12.87 -14.62
C TYR A 83 -10.91 13.27 -14.46
N THR A 84 -11.45 13.13 -13.25
CA THR A 84 -12.82 13.56 -12.91
C THR A 84 -12.98 15.07 -13.06
N SER A 85 -11.96 15.87 -12.70
CA SER A 85 -11.98 17.33 -12.90
C SER A 85 -12.01 17.69 -14.39
N CYS A 86 -11.23 16.99 -15.21
CA CYS A 86 -11.22 17.16 -16.65
C CYS A 86 -12.60 16.85 -17.26
N GLU A 87 -13.23 15.74 -16.87
CA GLU A 87 -14.57 15.37 -17.33
C GLU A 87 -15.60 16.46 -17.01
N LYS A 88 -15.59 17.00 -15.78
CA LYS A 88 -16.50 18.10 -15.39
C LYS A 88 -16.29 19.36 -16.23
N LYS A 89 -15.03 19.72 -16.51
CA LYS A 89 -14.72 20.88 -17.36
C LYS A 89 -15.23 20.68 -18.77
N VAL A 90 -14.98 19.51 -19.37
CA VAL A 90 -15.46 19.20 -20.73
C VAL A 90 -16.99 19.18 -20.77
N ALA A 91 -17.65 18.58 -19.79
CA ALA A 91 -19.11 18.57 -19.71
C ALA A 91 -19.71 19.98 -19.63
N ASN A 92 -19.08 20.89 -18.87
CA ASN A 92 -19.51 22.29 -18.82
C ASN A 92 -19.34 22.98 -20.18
N TYR A 93 -18.19 22.82 -20.85
CA TYR A 93 -17.98 23.41 -22.19
C TYR A 93 -18.96 22.89 -23.24
N VAL A 94 -19.33 21.61 -23.18
CA VAL A 94 -20.30 21.01 -24.11
C VAL A 94 -21.73 21.48 -23.82
N ASN A 95 -22.08 21.69 -22.55
CA ASN A 95 -23.41 22.17 -22.14
C ASN A 95 -23.59 23.69 -22.31
N GLU A 96 -22.50 24.45 -22.45
CA GLU A 96 -22.51 25.89 -22.75
C GLU A 96 -22.55 26.21 -24.26
N LEU A 97 -22.50 25.18 -25.11
CA LEU A 97 -22.70 25.23 -26.58
C LEU A 97 -24.14 24.88 -26.94
#